data_AF-A0A850B775-F1
#
_entry.id   AF-A0A850B775-F1
#
_cell.length_a   1.000
_cell.length_b   1.000
_cell.length_c   1.000
_cell.angle_alpha   90.00
_cell.angle_beta   90.00
_cell.angle_gamma   90.00
#
_symmetry.space_group_name_H-M   'P 1'
#
loop_
_entity.id
_entity.type
_entity.pdbx_description
1 polymer ?
#
loop_
_entity_poly.entity_id
_entity_poly.type
_entity_poly.pdbx_seq_one_letter_code
_entity_poly.pdbx_strand_id
1 'polypeptide(L)'
;MTDETRKERLREALGQVFEAGGGEPLLESRFLALITLDSDTRLGLDVEARWVIAPADGREPFRCEPGSEHALYEVLESKRNVFEERLTEGALQHGLPSDDVVFAFPAIEVVRAVLSKGMAYTTRLALLWVIPSELRELRDDIARVSKAKETPAALKELAERLLVPR
;
A
#
# COMPACT_ATOMS: atom_id res chain seq x y z
N MET A 1 18.30 -12.29 4.43
CA MET A 1 17.54 -12.48 3.19
C MET A 1 17.38 -11.11 2.56
N THR A 2 17.76 -10.94 1.29
CA THR A 2 17.67 -9.63 0.60
C THR A 2 16.26 -9.43 0.03
N ASP A 3 15.89 -8.18 -0.26
CA ASP A 3 14.60 -7.84 -0.88
C ASP A 3 14.38 -8.56 -2.21
N GLU A 4 15.44 -8.71 -3.00
CA GLU A 4 15.39 -9.45 -4.27
C GLU A 4 15.06 -10.93 -4.06
N THR A 5 15.58 -11.57 -3.01
CA THR A 5 15.22 -12.97 -2.69
C THR A 5 13.76 -13.09 -2.29
N ARG A 6 13.21 -12.12 -1.54
CA ARG A 6 11.79 -12.11 -1.17
C ARG A 6 10.90 -11.97 -2.40
N LYS A 7 11.23 -11.04 -3.29
CA LYS A 7 10.47 -10.82 -4.53
C LYS A 7 10.48 -12.03 -5.43
N GLU A 8 11.63 -12.69 -5.58
CA GLU A 8 11.73 -13.90 -6.41
C GLU A 8 10.86 -15.04 -5.86
N ARG A 9 10.93 -15.30 -4.55
CA ARG A 9 10.09 -16.31 -3.88
C ARG A 9 8.60 -16.01 -4.04
N LEU A 10 8.22 -14.74 -3.94
CA LEU A 10 6.83 -14.32 -4.11
C LEU A 10 6.36 -14.51 -5.57
N ARG A 11 7.19 -14.15 -6.57
CA ARG A 11 6.88 -14.37 -7.99
C ARG A 11 6.74 -15.86 -8.31
N GLU A 12 7.61 -16.71 -7.79
CA GLU A 12 7.51 -18.16 -7.97
C GLU A 12 6.18 -18.71 -7.40
N ALA A 13 5.82 -18.30 -6.18
CA ALA A 13 4.57 -18.72 -5.55
C ALA A 13 3.34 -18.23 -6.32
N LEU A 14 3.35 -16.98 -6.79
CA LEU A 14 2.28 -16.43 -7.63
C LEU A 14 2.17 -17.18 -8.97
N GLY A 15 3.30 -17.51 -9.59
CA GLY A 15 3.36 -18.33 -10.80
C GLY A 15 2.61 -19.65 -10.63
N GLN A 16 2.87 -20.38 -9.53
CA GLN A 16 2.18 -21.63 -9.21
C GLN A 16 0.66 -21.44 -9.06
N VAL A 17 0.23 -20.36 -8.42
CA VAL A 17 -1.21 -20.04 -8.26
C VAL A 17 -1.88 -19.77 -9.61
N PHE A 18 -1.22 -19.01 -10.51
CA PHE A 18 -1.78 -18.69 -11.82
C PHE A 18 -1.75 -19.89 -12.78
N GLU A 19 -0.71 -20.73 -12.72
CA GLU A 19 -0.64 -22.00 -13.48
C GLU A 19 -1.76 -22.96 -13.09
N ALA A 20 -2.15 -22.98 -11.81
CA ALA A 20 -3.31 -23.74 -11.33
C ALA A 20 -4.66 -23.13 -11.76
N GLY A 21 -4.67 -22.04 -12.54
CA GLY A 21 -5.88 -21.37 -13.02
C GLY A 21 -6.49 -20.40 -12.01
N GLY A 22 -5.75 -20.02 -10.97
CA GLY A 22 -6.17 -19.01 -9.99
C GLY A 22 -6.21 -17.59 -10.55
N GLY A 23 -6.72 -16.67 -9.73
CA GLY A 23 -6.80 -15.24 -10.03
C GLY A 23 -7.92 -14.83 -10.98
N GLU A 24 -8.05 -13.52 -11.12
CA GLU A 24 -9.07 -12.83 -11.90
C GLU A 24 -8.47 -12.19 -13.15
N PRO A 25 -9.28 -11.88 -14.18
CA PRO A 25 -8.79 -11.25 -15.40
C PRO A 25 -8.16 -9.87 -15.16
N LEU A 26 -7.02 -9.62 -15.82
CA LEU A 26 -6.34 -8.33 -15.91
C LEU A 26 -5.82 -8.14 -17.34
N LEU A 27 -6.57 -7.47 -18.23
CA LEU A 27 -6.22 -7.27 -19.66
C LEU A 27 -5.56 -8.50 -20.32
N GLU A 28 -4.23 -8.53 -20.40
CA GLU A 28 -3.42 -9.59 -21.02
C GLU A 28 -2.85 -10.62 -20.02
N SER A 29 -3.37 -10.65 -18.79
CA SER A 29 -2.85 -11.41 -17.67
C SER A 29 -3.95 -11.70 -16.64
N ARG A 30 -3.52 -12.01 -15.41
CA ARG A 30 -4.37 -12.21 -14.25
C ARG A 30 -3.78 -11.50 -13.04
N PHE A 31 -4.65 -11.23 -12.07
CA PHE A 31 -4.22 -10.82 -10.74
C PHE A 31 -4.92 -11.65 -9.68
N LEU A 32 -4.28 -11.84 -8.55
CA LEU A 32 -4.83 -12.55 -7.42
C LEU A 32 -5.30 -11.52 -6.40
N ALA A 33 -6.62 -11.34 -6.27
CA ALA A 33 -7.19 -10.50 -5.22
C ALA A 33 -6.87 -11.10 -3.85
N LEU A 34 -6.25 -10.31 -2.98
CA LEU A 34 -5.85 -10.71 -1.63
C LEU A 34 -6.81 -10.15 -0.58
N ILE A 35 -7.32 -8.94 -0.80
CA ILE A 35 -8.25 -8.25 0.10
C ILE A 35 -9.28 -7.46 -0.68
N THR A 36 -10.44 -7.25 -0.05
CA THR A 36 -11.52 -6.37 -0.51
C THR A 36 -11.71 -5.27 0.52
N LEU A 37 -11.50 -4.00 0.15
CA LEU A 37 -11.70 -2.85 1.02
C LEU A 37 -13.20 -2.54 1.23
N ASP A 38 -13.50 -1.59 2.11
CA ASP A 38 -14.88 -1.27 2.48
C ASP A 38 -15.67 -0.63 1.31
N SER A 39 -14.97 -0.03 0.33
CA SER A 39 -15.57 0.43 -0.92
C SER A 39 -15.88 -0.68 -1.94
N ASP A 40 -15.66 -1.95 -1.59
CA ASP A 40 -15.58 -3.11 -2.49
C ASP A 40 -14.39 -3.08 -3.47
N THR A 41 -13.47 -2.11 -3.34
CA THR A 41 -12.22 -2.11 -4.11
C THR A 41 -11.35 -3.28 -3.70
N ARG A 42 -10.91 -4.08 -4.68
CA ARG A 42 -10.07 -5.25 -4.43
C ARG A 42 -8.62 -4.95 -4.74
N LEU A 43 -7.74 -5.38 -3.84
CA LEU A 43 -6.30 -5.23 -3.98
C LEU A 43 -5.64 -6.60 -4.05
N GLY A 44 -4.65 -6.71 -4.92
CA GLY A 44 -3.99 -7.99 -5.17
C GLY A 44 -2.66 -7.84 -5.88
N LEU A 45 -2.12 -8.97 -6.33
CA LEU A 45 -0.83 -9.04 -7.03
C LEU A 45 -1.00 -9.70 -8.40
N ASP A 46 -0.29 -9.21 -9.41
CA ASP A 46 -0.11 -9.94 -10.67
C ASP A 46 1.08 -10.92 -10.59
N VAL A 47 1.32 -11.68 -11.67
CA VAL A 47 2.41 -12.68 -11.72
C VAL A 47 3.81 -12.09 -11.48
N GLU A 48 4.00 -10.81 -11.75
CA GLU A 48 5.26 -10.09 -11.54
C GLU A 48 5.37 -9.52 -10.11
N ALA A 49 4.44 -9.89 -9.22
CA ALA A 49 4.27 -9.34 -7.88
C ALA A 49 4.06 -7.81 -7.87
N ARG A 50 3.41 -7.26 -8.90
CA ARG A 50 2.97 -5.86 -8.92
C ARG A 50 1.59 -5.73 -8.32
N TRP A 51 1.38 -4.66 -7.56
CA TRP A 51 0.06 -4.38 -6.98
C TRP A 51 -0.95 -4.02 -8.07
N VAL A 52 -2.13 -4.63 -7.96
CA VAL A 52 -3.26 -4.41 -8.84
C VAL A 52 -4.42 -3.90 -8.02
N ILE A 53 -5.09 -2.88 -8.55
CA ILE A 53 -6.28 -2.25 -7.98
C ILE A 53 -7.44 -2.59 -8.92
N ALA A 54 -8.47 -3.22 -8.37
CA ALA A 54 -9.73 -3.48 -9.07
C ALA A 54 -10.84 -2.63 -8.41
N PRO A 55 -11.16 -1.46 -8.97
CA PRO A 55 -12.18 -0.57 -8.43
C PRO A 55 -13.57 -1.21 -8.42
N ALA A 56 -14.39 -0.85 -7.43
CA ALA A 56 -15.79 -1.30 -7.36
C ALA A 56 -16.72 -0.63 -8.38
N ASP A 57 -16.30 0.49 -8.97
CA ASP A 57 -17.10 1.28 -9.92
C ASP A 57 -17.17 0.69 -11.34
N GLY A 58 -16.70 -0.55 -11.52
CA GLY A 58 -16.75 -1.28 -12.78
C GLY A 58 -15.65 -0.91 -13.77
N ARG A 59 -14.72 -0.02 -13.41
CA ARG A 59 -13.49 0.19 -14.19
C ARG A 59 -12.65 -1.08 -14.21
N GLU A 60 -11.90 -1.25 -15.30
CA GLU A 60 -10.97 -2.38 -15.43
C GLU A 60 -9.90 -2.35 -14.33
N PRO A 61 -9.50 -3.51 -13.79
CA PRO A 61 -8.36 -3.60 -12.89
C PRO A 61 -7.10 -3.02 -13.56
N PHE A 62 -6.30 -2.29 -12.78
CA PHE A 62 -5.07 -1.67 -13.28
C PHE A 62 -3.92 -1.85 -12.30
N ARG A 63 -2.69 -1.83 -12.83
CA ARG A 63 -1.48 -1.93 -12.03
C ARG A 63 -1.20 -0.61 -11.35
N CYS A 64 -0.79 -0.67 -10.09
CA CYS A 64 -0.27 0.46 -9.36
C CYS A 64 1.15 0.77 -9.88
N GLU A 65 1.22 1.62 -10.90
CA GLU A 65 2.47 2.13 -11.44
C GLU A 65 3.09 3.20 -10.52
N PRO A 66 4.42 3.39 -10.54
CA PRO A 66 5.06 4.48 -9.81
C PRO A 66 4.41 5.84 -10.08
N GLY A 67 4.04 6.57 -9.03
CA GLY A 67 3.30 7.84 -9.09
C GLY A 67 1.77 7.70 -9.05
N SER A 68 1.23 6.48 -9.16
CA SER A 68 -0.21 6.19 -9.07
C SER A 68 -0.65 5.71 -7.69
N GLU A 69 0.24 5.71 -6.70
CA GLU A 69 -0.01 5.14 -5.36
C GLU A 69 -1.09 5.91 -4.58
N HIS A 70 -1.39 7.15 -5.00
CA HIS A 70 -2.54 7.88 -4.49
C HIS A 70 -3.86 7.14 -4.75
N ALA A 71 -3.94 6.22 -5.72
CA ALA A 71 -5.10 5.37 -5.95
C ALA A 71 -5.33 4.35 -4.80
N LEU A 72 -4.30 4.08 -3.99
CA LEU A 72 -4.38 3.21 -2.81
C LEU A 72 -4.75 3.98 -1.53
N TYR A 73 -5.15 5.26 -1.59
CA TYR A 73 -5.38 6.06 -0.39
C TYR A 73 -6.38 5.43 0.60
N GLU A 74 -7.35 4.66 0.10
CA GLU A 74 -8.38 4.01 0.92
C GLU A 74 -7.78 3.05 1.95
N VAL A 75 -6.61 2.47 1.71
CA VAL A 75 -5.93 1.60 2.70
C VAL A 75 -5.64 2.34 4.01
N LEU A 76 -5.49 3.67 3.94
CA LEU A 76 -5.22 4.54 5.07
C LEU A 76 -6.46 4.77 5.96
N GLU A 77 -7.66 4.40 5.49
CA GLU A 77 -8.90 4.48 6.28
C GLU A 77 -8.93 3.41 7.38
N SER A 78 -8.13 2.35 7.23
CA SER A 78 -7.89 1.34 8.25
C SER A 78 -6.57 1.58 8.99
N LYS A 79 -6.45 1.04 10.22
CA LYS A 79 -5.15 1.05 10.92
C LYS A 79 -4.15 0.18 10.18
N ARG A 80 -2.88 0.61 10.13
CA ARG A 80 -1.80 -0.11 9.44
C ARG A 80 -1.72 -1.59 9.81
N ASN A 81 -1.76 -1.92 11.10
CA ASN A 81 -1.68 -3.31 11.56
C ASN A 81 -2.90 -4.14 11.11
N VAL A 82 -4.10 -3.56 11.12
CA VAL A 82 -5.32 -4.24 10.66
C VAL A 82 -5.24 -4.51 9.15
N PHE A 83 -4.72 -3.56 8.38
CA PHE A 83 -4.48 -3.75 6.96
C PHE A 83 -3.48 -4.89 6.68
N GLU A 84 -2.34 -4.90 7.39
CA GLU A 84 -1.32 -5.94 7.25
C GLU A 84 -1.80 -7.32 7.70
N GLU A 85 -2.63 -7.41 8.75
CA GLU A 85 -3.30 -8.63 9.19
C GLU A 85 -4.21 -9.18 8.09
N ARG A 86 -5.02 -8.34 7.45
CA ARG A 86 -5.90 -8.73 6.34
C ARG A 86 -5.10 -9.21 5.12
N LEU A 87 -3.99 -8.54 4.79
CA LEU A 87 -3.09 -8.98 3.73
C LEU A 87 -2.47 -10.35 4.05
N THR A 88 -2.07 -10.55 5.31
CA THR A 88 -1.53 -11.82 5.78
C THR A 88 -2.56 -12.94 5.64
N GLU A 89 -3.79 -12.71 6.08
CA GLU A 89 -4.89 -13.67 5.94
C GLU A 89 -5.17 -14.02 4.47
N GLY A 90 -5.27 -13.00 3.60
CA GLY A 90 -5.47 -13.19 2.16
C GLY A 90 -4.34 -13.97 1.51
N ALA A 91 -3.08 -13.66 1.85
CA ALA A 91 -1.92 -14.40 1.36
C ALA A 91 -1.95 -15.87 1.77
N LEU A 92 -2.23 -16.15 3.06
CA LEU A 92 -2.29 -17.50 3.58
C LEU A 92 -3.39 -18.35 2.94
N GLN A 93 -4.55 -17.76 2.63
CA GLN A 93 -5.64 -18.44 1.92
C GLN A 93 -5.23 -18.93 0.53
N HIS A 94 -4.26 -18.27 -0.09
CA HIS A 94 -3.72 -18.66 -1.39
C HIS A 94 -2.38 -19.40 -1.31
N GLY A 95 -1.91 -19.75 -0.10
CA GLY A 95 -0.64 -20.44 0.09
C GLY A 95 0.60 -19.58 -0.22
N LEU A 96 0.44 -18.25 -0.24
CA LEU A 96 1.54 -17.32 -0.51
C LEU A 96 2.38 -17.06 0.76
N PRO A 97 3.68 -16.71 0.61
CA PRO A 97 4.50 -16.26 1.73
C PRO A 97 4.01 -14.90 2.25
N SER A 98 3.19 -14.91 3.31
CA SER A 98 2.52 -13.71 3.84
C SER A 98 3.47 -12.56 4.16
N ASP A 99 4.62 -12.84 4.76
CA ASP A 99 5.61 -11.81 5.09
C ASP A 99 6.14 -11.10 3.85
N ASP A 100 6.31 -11.82 2.73
CA ASP A 100 6.78 -11.21 1.48
C ASP A 100 5.67 -10.39 0.82
N VAL A 101 4.41 -10.82 0.93
CA VAL A 101 3.25 -10.07 0.44
C VAL A 101 3.12 -8.74 1.18
N VAL A 102 3.17 -8.76 2.52
CA VAL A 102 3.11 -7.54 3.35
C VAL A 102 4.30 -6.64 3.04
N PHE A 103 5.50 -7.21 2.92
CA PHE A 103 6.71 -6.47 2.59
C PHE A 103 6.68 -5.85 1.18
N ALA A 104 6.05 -6.52 0.21
CA ALA A 104 5.90 -6.00 -1.15
C ALA A 104 4.91 -4.83 -1.25
N PHE A 105 4.10 -4.56 -0.21
CA PHE A 105 3.18 -3.43 -0.22
C PHE A 105 3.92 -2.08 -0.19
N PRO A 106 3.64 -1.14 -1.11
CA PRO A 106 4.35 0.14 -1.25
C PRO A 106 3.89 1.17 -0.20
N ALA A 107 4.05 0.84 1.09
CA ALA A 107 3.54 1.63 2.22
C ALA A 107 4.06 3.07 2.21
N ILE A 108 5.37 3.22 2.03
CA ILE A 108 6.07 4.51 2.05
C ILE A 108 5.63 5.37 0.87
N GLU A 109 5.52 4.78 -0.32
CA GLU A 109 5.10 5.48 -1.53
C GLU A 109 3.65 5.94 -1.46
N VAL A 110 2.74 5.13 -0.89
CA VAL A 110 1.35 5.51 -0.64
C VAL A 110 1.30 6.72 0.30
N VAL A 111 2.01 6.66 1.44
CA VAL A 111 2.07 7.78 2.38
C VAL A 111 2.62 9.02 1.69
N ARG A 112 3.75 8.91 0.98
CA ARG A 112 4.38 10.03 0.26
C ARG A 112 3.44 10.64 -0.78
N ALA A 113 2.77 9.80 -1.57
CA ALA A 113 1.81 10.25 -2.59
C ALA A 113 0.65 11.02 -1.94
N VAL A 114 0.10 10.54 -0.84
CA VAL A 114 -0.99 11.20 -0.11
C VAL A 114 -0.56 12.50 0.55
N LEU A 115 0.60 12.52 1.22
CA LEU A 115 1.15 13.73 1.83
C LEU A 115 1.41 14.82 0.79
N SER A 116 1.83 14.45 -0.42
CA SER A 116 2.09 15.40 -1.52
C SER A 116 0.84 16.16 -1.98
N LYS A 117 -0.36 15.60 -1.80
CA LYS A 117 -1.63 16.24 -2.21
C LYS A 117 -2.11 17.29 -1.21
N GLY A 118 -1.66 17.23 0.05
CA GLY A 118 -1.98 18.23 1.08
C GLY A 118 -3.45 18.32 1.50
N MET A 119 -4.30 17.35 1.13
CA MET A 119 -5.69 17.32 1.57
C MET A 119 -5.78 16.96 3.06
N ALA A 120 -6.37 17.84 3.87
CA ALA A 120 -6.30 17.74 5.33
C ALA A 120 -6.74 16.37 5.89
N TYR A 121 -7.84 15.80 5.39
CA TYR A 121 -8.33 14.51 5.85
C TYR A 121 -7.34 13.37 5.55
N THR A 122 -6.93 13.20 4.30
CA THR A 122 -6.02 12.12 3.91
C THR A 122 -4.61 12.32 4.44
N THR A 123 -4.14 13.58 4.59
CA THR A 123 -2.89 13.89 5.31
C THR A 123 -2.96 13.42 6.75
N ARG A 124 -4.10 13.60 7.45
CA ARG A 124 -4.27 13.07 8.80
C ARG A 124 -4.10 11.56 8.84
N LEU A 125 -4.80 10.85 7.96
CA LEU A 125 -4.76 9.40 7.89
C LEU A 125 -3.34 8.91 7.61
N ALA A 126 -2.69 9.47 6.59
CA ALA A 126 -1.32 9.12 6.22
C ALA A 126 -0.35 9.28 7.39
N LEU A 127 -0.39 10.39 8.13
CA LEU A 127 0.47 10.61 9.31
C LEU A 127 0.21 9.59 10.43
N LEU A 128 -1.04 9.20 10.66
CA LEU A 128 -1.40 8.20 11.67
C LEU A 128 -1.04 6.76 11.26
N TRP A 129 -0.79 6.55 9.97
CA TRP A 129 -0.54 5.24 9.39
C TRP A 129 0.96 4.90 9.33
N VAL A 130 1.83 5.91 9.43
CA VAL A 130 3.29 5.75 9.48
C VAL A 130 3.71 4.95 10.72
N ILE A 131 4.60 3.98 10.53
CA ILE A 131 5.22 3.24 11.64
C ILE A 131 6.64 3.73 11.97
N PRO A 132 7.16 3.48 13.19
CA PRO A 132 8.44 4.03 13.63
C PRO A 132 9.64 3.74 12.70
N SER A 133 9.67 2.58 12.05
CA SER A 133 10.75 2.18 11.12
C SER A 133 10.81 3.02 9.85
N GLU A 134 9.71 3.68 9.47
CA GLU A 134 9.60 4.45 8.21
C GLU A 134 9.88 5.95 8.42
N LEU A 135 9.93 6.42 9.68
CA LEU A 135 10.03 7.85 10.00
C LEU A 135 11.26 8.54 9.41
N ARG A 136 12.39 7.83 9.32
CA ARG A 136 13.61 8.38 8.71
C ARG A 136 13.43 8.61 7.21
N GLU A 137 12.76 7.68 6.53
CA GLU A 137 12.56 7.73 5.08
C GLU A 137 11.48 8.74 4.68
N LEU A 138 10.44 8.89 5.50
CA LEU A 138 9.34 9.85 5.31
C LEU A 138 9.63 11.23 5.91
N ARG A 139 10.82 11.45 6.49
CA ARG A 139 11.15 12.65 7.26
C ARG A 139 10.91 13.95 6.50
N ASP A 140 11.36 14.02 5.26
CA ASP A 140 11.24 15.25 4.46
C ASP A 140 9.79 15.50 4.00
N ASP A 141 9.02 14.43 3.77
CA ASP A 141 7.58 14.51 3.51
C ASP A 141 6.81 15.07 4.72
N ILE A 142 7.08 14.52 5.91
CA ILE A 142 6.48 14.95 7.17
C ILE A 142 6.88 16.41 7.50
N ALA A 143 8.15 16.78 7.27
CA ALA A 143 8.63 18.13 7.52
C ALA A 143 8.00 19.18 6.58
N ARG A 144 7.58 18.79 5.37
CA ARG A 144 6.81 19.68 4.49
C ARG A 144 5.43 19.96 5.05
N VAL A 145 4.75 18.94 5.60
CA VAL A 145 3.44 19.10 6.23
C VAL A 145 3.49 20.05 7.42
N SER A 146 4.48 19.91 8.32
CA SER A 146 4.59 20.78 9.49
C SER A 146 4.83 22.26 9.14
N LYS A 147 5.51 22.52 8.02
CA LYS A 147 5.87 23.89 7.58
C LYS A 147 4.86 24.51 6.61
N ALA A 148 3.93 23.73 6.05
CA ALA A 148 3.02 24.20 5.02
C ALA A 148 2.02 25.23 5.58
N LYS A 149 1.90 26.39 4.93
CA LYS A 149 1.04 27.49 5.42
C LYS A 149 -0.43 27.06 5.55
N GLU A 150 -0.94 26.40 4.50
CA GLU A 150 -2.33 25.97 4.36
C GLU A 150 -2.73 24.80 5.28
N THR A 151 -1.75 24.14 5.92
CA THR A 151 -2.04 22.98 6.78
C THR A 151 -2.61 23.42 8.14
N PRO A 152 -3.76 22.86 8.59
CA PRO A 152 -4.33 23.10 9.91
C PRO A 152 -3.33 22.88 11.06
N ALA A 153 -3.43 23.69 12.13
CA ALA A 153 -2.52 23.63 13.27
C ALA A 153 -2.42 22.22 13.89
N ALA A 154 -3.55 21.54 14.09
CA ALA A 154 -3.58 20.18 14.64
C ALA A 154 -2.82 19.15 13.78
N LEU A 155 -2.76 19.36 12.46
CA LEU A 155 -1.98 18.50 11.56
C LEU A 155 -0.49 18.83 11.61
N LYS A 156 -0.14 20.11 11.77
CA LYS A 156 1.25 20.52 11.98
C LYS A 156 1.81 19.92 13.26
N GLU A 157 1.07 20.02 14.37
CA GLU A 157 1.45 19.42 15.65
C GLU A 157 1.61 17.90 15.56
N LEU A 158 0.71 17.22 14.82
CA LEU A 158 0.84 15.79 14.58
C LEU A 158 2.11 15.46 13.80
N ALA A 159 2.38 16.17 12.71
CA ALA A 159 3.57 15.98 11.90
C ALA A 159 4.85 16.25 12.70
N GLU A 160 4.88 17.31 13.53
CA GLU A 160 6.02 17.66 14.38
C GLU A 160 6.38 16.55 15.38
N ARG A 161 5.38 15.87 15.96
CA ARG A 161 5.60 14.74 16.87
C ARG A 161 6.22 13.51 16.20
N LEU A 162 6.09 13.39 14.88
CA LEU A 162 6.64 12.29 14.08
C LEU A 162 8.05 12.61 13.53
N LEU A 163 8.53 13.86 13.66
CA LEU A 163 9.84 14.22 13.16
C LEU A 163 10.94 13.60 14.02
N VAL A 164 11.77 12.77 13.39
CA VAL A 164 12.98 12.21 14.00
C VAL A 164 14.22 13.08 13.71
N PRO A 165 15.21 13.12 14.62
CA PRO A 165 16.51 13.71 14.35
C PRO A 165 17.19 13.07 13.12
N ARG A 166 18.07 13.84 12.48
CA ARG A 166 18.91 13.31 11.39
C ARG A 166 19.92 12.31 11.94
#